data_AF-A0A0J0XRA4-F1
#
_entry.id   AF-A0A0J0XRA4-F1
#
_cell.length_a   1.000
_cell.length_b   1.000
_cell.length_c   1.000
_cell.angle_alpha   90.00
_cell.angle_beta   90.00
_cell.angle_gamma   90.00
#
_symmetry.space_group_name_H-M   'P 1'
#
loop_
_entity.id
_entity.type
_entity.pdbx_description
1 polymer ?
#
loop_
_entity_poly.entity_id
_entity_poly.type
_entity_poly.pdbx_seq_one_letter_code
_entity_poly.pdbx_strand_id
1 'polypeptide(L)'
;MTFLCKKCKKAFRKDAREMEESDEYCPHCDNHFVVEAKEPKAMIGVEGEDARVDNRMLKDDRVKERDGRSLFNRDMTDRVERFDYSQAFGRR
;
A
#
# COMPACT_ATOMS: atom_id res chain seq x y z
N MET A 1 4.05 -25.20 29.69
CA MET A 1 3.18 -24.31 28.88
C MET A 1 2.02 -25.11 28.29
N THR A 2 0.92 -24.46 27.91
CA THR A 2 -0.26 -25.12 27.32
C THR A 2 -0.54 -24.52 25.96
N PHE A 3 -0.60 -25.37 24.93
CA PHE A 3 -0.75 -24.97 23.53
C PHE A 3 -1.99 -25.62 22.93
N LEU A 4 -2.51 -25.00 21.86
CA LEU A 4 -3.63 -25.52 21.08
C LEU A 4 -3.16 -25.82 19.65
N CYS A 5 -3.33 -27.06 19.20
CA CYS A 5 -2.96 -27.42 17.83
C CYS A 5 -3.99 -26.90 16.81
N LYS A 6 -3.54 -26.21 15.77
CA LYS A 6 -4.42 -25.68 14.71
C LYS A 6 -5.09 -26.78 13.87
N LYS A 7 -4.39 -27.87 13.58
CA LYS A 7 -4.90 -28.98 12.76
C LYS A 7 -5.97 -29.78 13.49
N CYS A 8 -5.75 -30.07 14.77
CA CYS A 8 -6.53 -31.06 15.52
C CYS A 8 -7.37 -30.47 16.65
N LYS A 9 -7.22 -29.16 16.93
CA LYS A 9 -7.95 -28.39 17.95
C LYS A 9 -7.89 -28.98 19.38
N LYS A 10 -6.99 -29.93 19.61
CA LYS A 10 -6.71 -30.52 20.93
C LYS A 10 -5.71 -29.65 21.68
N ALA A 11 -5.99 -29.40 22.95
CA ALA A 11 -5.06 -28.76 23.86
C ALA A 11 -4.01 -29.77 24.31
N PHE A 12 -2.73 -29.40 24.27
CA PHE A 12 -1.63 -30.21 24.79
C PHE A 12 -0.75 -29.38 25.71
N ARG A 13 -0.09 -30.05 26.64
CA ARG A 13 0.89 -29.41 27.53
C ARG A 13 2.29 -29.77 27.07
N LYS A 14 3.16 -28.78 27.10
CA LYS A 14 4.56 -28.92 26.72
C LYS A 14 5.45 -28.09 27.63
N ASP A 15 6.52 -28.69 28.10
CA ASP A 15 7.51 -27.99 28.90
C ASP A 15 8.44 -27.22 27.96
N ALA A 16 8.68 -25.95 28.25
CA ALA A 16 9.37 -25.02 27.35
C ALA A 16 10.70 -24.55 27.96
N ARG A 17 11.24 -25.34 28.89
CA ARG A 17 12.55 -25.11 29.49
C ARG A 17 13.67 -25.73 28.66
N GLU A 18 13.37 -26.82 27.96
CA GLU A 18 14.25 -27.51 27.04
C GLU A 18 13.44 -27.68 25.76
N MET A 19 13.89 -27.08 24.65
CA MET A 19 13.24 -27.20 23.34
C MET A 19 14.15 -28.02 22.44
N GLU A 20 13.81 -29.29 22.25
CA GLU A 20 14.52 -30.21 21.35
C GLU A 20 13.82 -30.26 19.97
N GLU A 21 14.49 -30.72 18.91
CA GLU A 21 13.92 -30.76 17.55
C GLU A 21 12.70 -31.71 17.44
N SER A 22 12.69 -32.76 18.27
CA SER A 22 11.52 -33.66 18.43
C SER A 22 10.29 -32.94 18.97
N ASP A 23 10.53 -31.80 19.63
CA ASP A 23 9.51 -31.08 20.35
C ASP A 23 8.71 -30.09 19.49
N GLU A 24 8.97 -30.02 18.19
CA GLU A 24 8.31 -29.09 17.28
C GLU A 24 6.93 -29.57 16.80
N TYR A 25 6.55 -30.80 17.13
CA TYR A 25 5.33 -31.46 16.65
C TYR A 25 4.26 -31.61 17.74
N CYS A 26 3.00 -31.51 17.34
CA CYS A 26 1.87 -31.84 18.19
C CYS A 26 1.77 -33.36 18.41
N PRO A 27 1.70 -33.85 19.67
CA PRO A 27 1.67 -35.29 19.97
C PRO A 27 0.38 -36.01 19.51
N HIS A 28 -0.60 -35.28 18.99
CA HIS A 28 -1.88 -35.84 18.58
C HIS A 28 -2.03 -36.04 17.07
N CYS A 29 -1.21 -35.37 16.25
CA CYS A 29 -1.38 -35.41 14.78
C CYS A 29 -0.19 -34.89 13.97
N ASP A 30 0.99 -34.84 14.60
CA ASP A 30 2.27 -34.50 13.98
C ASP A 30 2.27 -33.16 13.23
N ASN A 31 1.46 -32.22 13.70
CA ASN A 31 1.47 -30.87 13.16
C ASN A 31 2.66 -30.11 13.75
N HIS A 32 3.58 -29.67 12.90
CA HIS A 32 4.64 -28.73 13.26
C HIS A 32 4.01 -27.40 13.71
N PHE A 33 4.26 -27.01 14.96
CA PHE A 33 3.62 -25.84 15.56
C PHE A 33 4.57 -24.65 15.74
N VAL A 34 5.87 -24.85 15.46
CA VAL A 34 6.87 -23.78 15.47
C VAL A 34 6.72 -22.98 14.17
N VAL A 35 6.47 -21.69 14.29
CA VAL A 35 6.31 -20.80 13.13
C VAL A 35 7.56 -19.96 12.99
N GLU A 36 8.11 -19.90 11.79
CA GLU A 36 9.26 -19.03 11.48
C GLU A 36 8.93 -17.56 11.76
N ALA A 37 9.92 -16.83 12.27
CA ALA A 37 9.79 -15.41 12.52
C ALA A 37 9.58 -14.68 11.19
N LYS A 38 8.49 -13.90 11.08
CA LYS A 38 8.25 -13.05 9.91
C LYS A 38 9.05 -11.77 10.04
N GLU A 39 9.99 -11.54 9.12
CA GLU A 39 10.70 -10.26 9.03
C GLU A 39 9.78 -9.15 8.47
N PRO A 40 9.87 -7.92 8.98
CA PRO A 40 9.12 -6.80 8.43
C PRO A 40 9.64 -6.50 7.02
N LYS A 41 8.77 -6.68 6.02
CA LYS A 41 9.08 -6.28 4.64
C LYS A 41 8.90 -4.78 4.52
N ALA A 42 9.91 -4.08 4.01
CA ALA A 42 9.81 -2.65 3.70
C ALA A 42 8.69 -2.45 2.66
N MET A 43 7.57 -1.87 3.08
CA MET A 43 6.46 -1.48 2.22
C MET A 43 6.41 0.05 2.14
N ILE A 44 6.43 0.59 0.92
CA ILE A 44 6.15 2.00 0.68
C ILE A 44 4.64 2.18 0.80
N GLY A 45 4.20 2.78 1.91
CA GLY A 45 2.84 3.27 2.06
C GLY A 45 2.71 4.64 1.40
N VAL A 46 1.68 4.82 0.58
CA VAL A 46 1.28 6.14 0.10
C VAL A 46 0.18 6.63 1.04
N GLU A 47 0.52 7.58 1.91
CA GLU A 47 -0.45 8.19 2.82
C GLU A 47 -1.31 9.18 2.02
N GLY A 48 -2.57 8.85 1.80
CA GLY A 48 -3.58 9.77 1.30
C GLY A 48 -4.41 10.30 2.47
N GLU A 49 -4.38 11.62 2.70
CA GLU A 49 -5.34 12.30 3.57
C GLU A 49 -6.77 12.17 3.01
N ASP A 50 -7.77 12.65 3.77
CA ASP A 50 -9.18 12.64 3.34
C ASP A 50 -9.33 13.20 1.92
N ALA A 51 -9.93 12.40 1.04
CA ALA A 51 -10.24 12.73 -0.35
C ALA A 51 -10.91 14.10 -0.52
N ARG A 52 -11.68 14.58 0.48
CA ARG A 52 -12.33 15.88 0.41
C ARG A 52 -11.37 17.05 0.59
N VAL A 53 -10.29 16.86 1.35
CA VAL A 53 -9.29 17.88 1.65
C VAL A 53 -8.18 17.86 0.58
N ASP A 54 -7.77 16.66 0.15
CA ASP A 54 -6.76 16.50 -0.88
C ASP A 54 -7.21 15.58 -2.03
N ASN A 55 -7.67 16.20 -3.12
CA ASN A 55 -8.09 15.51 -4.35
C ASN A 55 -6.93 15.13 -5.28
N ARG A 56 -5.65 15.39 -4.92
CA ARG A 56 -4.50 15.16 -5.82
C ARG A 56 -4.29 13.69 -6.19
N MET A 57 -4.75 12.76 -5.34
CA MET A 57 -4.65 11.31 -5.58
C MET A 57 -5.84 10.73 -6.36
N LEU A 58 -6.87 11.54 -6.65
CA LEU A 58 -8.07 11.12 -7.38
C LEU A 58 -8.00 11.61 -8.83
N LYS A 59 -8.16 10.68 -9.78
CA LYS A 59 -8.27 11.01 -11.21
C LYS A 59 -9.71 11.44 -11.51
N ASP A 60 -9.90 12.64 -12.06
CA ASP A 60 -11.17 13.09 -12.61
C ASP A 60 -11.20 12.85 -14.13
N ASP A 61 -12.04 11.92 -14.58
CA ASP A 61 -12.17 11.53 -15.99
C ASP A 61 -12.83 12.60 -16.86
N ARG A 62 -13.40 13.66 -16.28
CA ARG A 62 -14.02 14.78 -17.03
C ARG A 62 -13.00 15.78 -17.55
N VAL A 63 -11.82 15.82 -16.94
CA VAL A 63 -10.77 16.76 -17.31
C VAL A 63 -9.94 16.15 -18.44
N LYS A 64 -9.84 16.87 -19.56
CA LYS A 64 -9.00 16.45 -20.69
C LYS A 64 -7.55 16.32 -20.21
N GLU A 65 -7.00 15.11 -20.32
CA GLU A 65 -5.61 14.82 -19.98
C GLU A 65 -4.70 15.73 -20.80
N ARG A 66 -3.81 16.48 -20.13
CA ARG A 66 -2.83 17.31 -20.83
C ARG A 66 -1.77 16.38 -21.40
N ASP A 67 -1.88 16.11 -22.69
CA ASP A 67 -0.82 15.48 -23.45
C ASP A 67 0.44 16.36 -23.36
N GLY A 68 1.61 15.78 -23.06
CA GLY A 68 2.89 16.49 -23.17
C GLY A 68 3.60 16.98 -21.90
N ARG A 69 3.17 16.65 -20.66
CA ARG A 69 4.01 16.91 -19.46
C ARG A 69 5.04 15.82 -19.16
N SER A 70 5.48 15.08 -20.18
CA SER A 70 6.64 14.20 -20.07
C SER A 70 7.92 15.05 -20.15
N LEU A 71 8.93 14.72 -19.34
CA LEU A 71 10.24 15.40 -19.40
C LEU A 71 10.93 15.26 -20.77
N PHE A 72 10.44 14.35 -21.61
CA PHE A 72 11.04 13.96 -22.88
C PHE A 72 10.46 14.70 -24.09
N ASN A 73 9.27 15.29 -24.01
CA ASN A 73 8.65 16.06 -25.11
C ASN A 73 8.13 17.42 -24.58
N ARG A 74 9.03 18.40 -24.44
CA ARG A 74 8.66 19.76 -24.00
C ARG A 74 8.29 20.61 -25.21
N ASP A 75 7.01 20.62 -25.59
CA ASP A 75 6.49 21.60 -26.54
C ASP A 75 6.38 22.97 -25.85
N MET A 76 7.16 23.95 -26.32
CA MET A 76 7.31 25.29 -25.72
C MET A 76 6.23 26.29 -26.16
N THR A 77 5.19 25.84 -26.86
CA THR A 77 4.14 26.69 -27.45
C THR A 77 3.14 27.21 -26.40
N ASP A 78 3.03 26.57 -25.25
CA ASP A 78 2.09 26.93 -24.16
C ASP A 78 2.41 28.28 -23.46
N ARG A 79 3.53 28.95 -23.77
CA ARG A 79 3.89 30.24 -23.16
C ARG A 79 3.26 31.46 -23.86
N VAL A 80 2.64 31.30 -25.03
CA VAL A 80 2.21 32.45 -25.85
C VAL A 80 0.73 32.83 -25.65
N GLU A 81 -0.13 31.95 -25.14
CA GLU A 81 -1.57 32.25 -25.00
C GLU A 81 -1.97 32.67 -23.58
N ARG A 82 -1.54 33.86 -23.15
CA ARG A 82 -2.19 34.56 -22.02
C ARG A 82 -1.89 36.06 -21.90
N PHE A 83 -1.51 36.71 -22.98
CA PHE A 83 -1.60 38.16 -23.10
C PHE A 83 -2.41 38.47 -24.36
N ASP A 84 -3.38 39.37 -24.20
CA ASP A 84 -4.18 40.01 -25.24
C ASP A 84 -5.40 39.24 -25.75
N TYR A 85 -6.58 39.70 -25.31
CA TYR A 85 -7.74 40.07 -26.15
C TYR A 85 -9.05 40.30 -25.35
N SER A 86 -9.01 40.45 -24.03
CA SER A 86 -10.19 40.88 -23.24
C SER A 86 -10.19 42.33 -22.77
N GLN A 87 -9.07 43.07 -22.89
CA GLN A 87 -8.98 44.49 -22.49
C GLN A 87 -9.09 45.52 -23.63
N ALA A 88 -9.23 45.10 -24.90
CA ALA A 88 -9.18 46.01 -26.04
C ALA A 88 -10.55 46.46 -26.61
N PHE A 89 -11.68 45.84 -26.24
CA PHE A 89 -13.00 46.25 -26.74
C PHE A 89 -14.06 46.23 -25.64
N GLY A 90 -14.02 47.27 -24.80
CA GLY A 90 -15.20 47.74 -24.07
C GLY A 90 -16.28 48.14 -25.08
N ARG A 91 -17.31 47.29 -25.20
CA ARG A 91 -18.56 47.62 -25.88
C ARG A 91 -19.42 48.41 -24.90
N ARG A 92 -19.69 49.68 -25.24
CA ARG A 92 -20.76 50.57 -24.74
C ARG A 92 -20.87 50.78 -23.22
#